data_AF-A0A561VYG8-F1
#
_entry.id   AF-A0A561VYG8-F1
#
_cell.length_a   1.000
_cell.length_b   1.000
_cell.length_c   1.000
_cell.angle_alpha   90.00
_cell.angle_beta   90.00
_cell.angle_gamma   90.00
#
_symmetry.space_group_name_H-M   'P 1'
#
loop_
_entity.id
_entity.type
_entity.pdbx_description
1 polymer ?
#
loop_
_entity_poly.entity_id
_entity_poly.type
_entity_poly.pdbx_seq_one_letter_code
_entity_poly.pdbx_strand_id
1 'polypeptide(L)'
;MSAGGARRGRRDNGLDANEYAIVGDVDPRVGEHLLDVLAAGGIAAYLQPSADLNPVTRTTTVPARPVDRLYVDRSHLTTARDYLTQLSDESAPEQPPARDEPDIDAEWARIVAGFHTTSSTDDHPWPASENVEERDEPTAGPLARSGADEPGPTATDVRRLPSATDISGISVGRGARPDEPSLLDGLDTFGADLPDDEDDDEGYHPPPPPPLPRISKYAVVGVLGVVIGFALFLFPWLLPVDRSAVTLFGFTGILAGFVTLIWRLRPGDEDEDDPDNGAVV
;
A
#
# COMPACT_ATOMS: atom_id res chain seq x y z
N MET A 1 37.22 -14.04 -7.13
CA MET A 1 36.33 -12.91 -7.44
C MET A 1 35.02 -13.17 -6.70
N SER A 2 34.70 -12.37 -5.69
CA SER A 2 33.35 -12.32 -5.12
C SER A 2 33.05 -10.85 -4.82
N ALA A 3 31.91 -10.41 -5.33
CA ALA A 3 31.57 -9.03 -5.60
C ALA A 3 31.44 -8.18 -4.33
N GLY A 4 31.86 -6.91 -4.44
CA GLY A 4 31.59 -5.89 -3.44
C GLY A 4 30.08 -5.67 -3.32
N GLY A 5 29.50 -6.14 -2.22
CA GLY A 5 28.18 -5.73 -1.78
C GLY A 5 28.27 -4.35 -1.12
N ALA A 6 27.34 -3.46 -1.47
CA ALA A 6 27.18 -2.15 -0.85
C ALA A 6 27.30 -2.25 0.68
N ARG A 7 27.99 -1.29 1.30
CA ARG A 7 28.30 -1.23 2.74
C ARG A 7 27.06 -1.49 3.60
N ARG A 8 26.75 -2.76 3.86
CA ARG A 8 25.73 -3.17 4.81
C ARG A 8 26.41 -3.05 6.17
N GLY A 9 25.98 -2.07 6.95
CA GLY A 9 26.37 -1.92 8.34
C GLY A 9 26.27 -3.25 9.08
N ARG A 10 27.11 -3.42 10.10
CA ARG A 10 27.05 -4.58 11.00
C ARG A 10 25.65 -4.60 11.64
N ARG A 11 24.93 -5.71 11.50
CA ARG A 11 23.52 -5.83 11.94
C ARG A 11 23.33 -6.56 13.25
N ASP A 12 24.37 -7.19 13.76
CA ASP A 12 24.37 -7.90 15.03
C ASP A 12 25.67 -7.61 15.76
N ASN A 13 25.68 -7.84 17.07
CA ASN A 13 26.89 -7.69 17.87
C ASN A 13 27.68 -8.99 18.07
N GLY A 14 27.36 -10.05 17.32
CA GLY A 14 28.05 -11.34 17.37
C GLY A 14 27.87 -12.14 18.67
N LEU A 15 26.95 -11.72 19.53
CA LEU A 15 26.56 -12.43 20.75
C LEU A 15 25.18 -13.07 20.53
N ASP A 16 24.99 -14.27 21.05
CA ASP A 16 23.72 -15.01 20.96
C ASP A 16 22.98 -15.01 22.31
N ALA A 17 21.67 -14.74 22.28
CA ALA A 17 20.75 -14.95 23.39
C ALA A 17 19.81 -16.13 23.12
N ASN A 18 19.32 -16.74 24.20
CA ASN A 18 18.27 -17.76 24.12
C ASN A 18 16.91 -17.14 23.72
N GLU A 19 16.67 -15.88 24.08
CA GLU A 19 15.41 -15.19 23.80
C GLU A 19 15.64 -13.71 23.56
N TYR A 20 15.03 -13.19 22.49
CA TYR A 20 15.14 -11.79 22.08
C TYR A 20 13.84 -11.03 22.30
N ALA A 21 13.95 -9.79 22.77
CA ALA A 21 12.83 -8.87 22.97
C ALA A 21 13.06 -7.54 22.23
N ILE A 22 11.96 -6.93 21.77
CA ILE A 22 11.99 -5.65 21.06
C ILE A 22 12.21 -4.51 22.06
N VAL A 23 13.23 -3.68 21.79
CA VAL A 23 13.50 -2.47 22.56
C VAL A 23 12.74 -1.28 21.96
N GLY A 24 12.82 -1.09 20.65
CA GLY A 24 12.20 0.00 19.90
C GLY A 24 12.73 0.14 18.48
N ASP A 25 12.21 1.12 17.73
CA ASP A 25 12.68 1.49 16.40
C ASP A 25 13.71 2.63 16.53
N VAL A 26 14.87 2.51 15.88
CA VAL A 26 16.04 3.38 16.04
C VAL A 26 16.61 3.79 14.68
N ASP A 27 17.27 4.95 14.60
CA ASP A 27 18.01 5.32 13.37
C ASP A 27 19.16 4.31 13.14
N PRO A 28 19.39 3.82 11.90
CA PRO A 28 20.44 2.85 11.60
C PRO A 28 21.83 3.23 12.12
N ARG A 29 22.19 4.52 12.11
CA ARG A 29 23.50 4.99 12.58
C ARG A 29 23.63 4.92 14.10
N VAL A 30 22.54 5.23 14.80
CA VAL A 30 22.46 5.13 16.27
C VAL A 30 22.42 3.66 16.68
N GLY A 31 21.68 2.83 15.94
CA GLY A 31 21.62 1.39 16.13
C GLY A 31 22.99 0.73 16.09
N GLU A 32 23.84 1.07 15.11
CA GLU A 32 25.21 0.55 15.02
C GLU A 32 26.04 0.88 16.27
N HIS A 33 25.96 2.12 16.76
CA HIS A 33 26.66 2.52 17.98
C HIS A 33 26.14 1.76 19.20
N LEU A 34 24.82 1.55 19.26
CA LEU A 34 24.20 0.84 20.37
C LEU A 34 24.56 -0.65 20.38
N LEU A 35 24.79 -1.27 19.21
CA LEU A 35 25.32 -2.63 19.12
C LEU A 35 26.70 -2.75 19.78
N ASP A 36 27.58 -1.75 19.63
CA ASP A 36 28.90 -1.75 20.25
C ASP A 36 28.83 -1.54 21.77
N VAL A 37 27.96 -0.64 22.24
CA VAL A 37 27.73 -0.42 23.68
C VAL A 37 27.15 -1.67 24.34
N LEU A 38 26.16 -2.31 23.71
CA LEU A 38 25.56 -3.54 24.21
C LEU A 38 26.55 -4.71 24.16
N ALA A 39 27.42 -4.77 23.13
CA ALA A 39 28.50 -5.75 23.07
C ALA A 39 29.48 -5.61 24.24
N ALA A 40 29.86 -4.38 24.58
CA ALA A 40 30.73 -4.08 25.73
C ALA A 40 30.06 -4.48 27.06
N GLY A 41 28.73 -4.39 27.14
CA GLY A 41 27.92 -4.88 28.25
C GLY A 41 27.68 -6.40 28.26
N GLY A 42 28.13 -7.14 27.23
CA GLY A 42 27.88 -8.57 27.09
C GLY A 42 26.42 -8.93 26.77
N ILE A 43 25.63 -7.96 26.28
CA ILE A 43 24.21 -8.12 25.99
C ILE A 43 24.06 -8.44 24.50
N ALA A 44 23.52 -9.60 24.16
CA ALA A 44 23.25 -9.98 22.77
C ALA A 44 22.18 -9.09 22.12
N ALA A 45 22.47 -8.61 20.91
CA ALA A 45 21.62 -7.64 20.21
C ALA A 45 21.75 -7.74 18.69
N TYR A 46 20.64 -7.48 17.99
CA TYR A 46 20.60 -7.35 16.54
C TYR A 46 19.59 -6.30 16.07
N LEU A 47 19.81 -5.79 14.86
CA LEU A 47 18.99 -4.82 14.17
C LEU A 47 18.26 -5.48 12.99
N GLN A 48 16.96 -5.24 12.92
CA GLN A 48 16.12 -5.64 11.80
C GLN A 48 15.62 -4.38 11.08
N PRO A 49 15.85 -4.23 9.76
CA PRO A 49 15.30 -3.10 9.03
C PRO A 49 13.78 -3.11 9.10
N SER A 50 13.21 -2.02 9.57
CA SER A 50 11.77 -1.83 9.59
C SER A 50 11.34 -1.35 8.21
N ALA A 51 10.51 -2.15 7.54
CA ALA A 51 9.83 -1.72 6.33
C ALA A 51 8.37 -1.53 6.71
N ASP A 52 7.82 -0.34 6.45
CA ASP A 52 6.41 -0.09 6.74
C ASP A 52 5.58 -0.88 5.73
N LEU A 53 5.00 -1.99 6.21
CA LEU A 53 4.05 -2.78 5.46
C LEU A 53 2.66 -2.19 5.72
N ASN A 54 2.06 -1.60 4.70
CA ASN A 54 0.68 -1.11 4.81
C ASN A 54 -0.28 -2.31 5.02
N PRO A 55 -1.07 -2.34 6.09
CA PRO A 55 -1.90 -3.51 6.44
C PRO A 55 -3.02 -3.79 5.42
N VAL A 56 -3.47 -2.77 4.69
CA VAL A 56 -4.58 -2.89 3.73
C VAL A 56 -4.06 -3.20 2.34
N THR A 57 -3.05 -2.46 1.87
CA THR A 57 -2.55 -2.58 0.50
C THR A 57 -1.39 -3.59 0.37
N ARG A 58 -0.86 -4.10 1.50
CA ARG A 58 0.37 -4.94 1.56
C ARG A 58 1.56 -4.32 0.81
N THR A 59 1.52 -3.03 0.53
CA THR A 59 2.61 -2.32 -0.11
C THR A 59 3.67 -1.99 0.93
N THR A 60 4.90 -2.39 0.66
CA THR A 60 6.06 -2.03 1.47
C THR A 60 6.51 -0.64 1.06
N THR A 61 6.25 0.36 1.91
CA THR A 61 6.78 1.72 1.74
C THR A 61 7.96 1.91 2.67
N VAL A 62 9.08 2.41 2.15
CA VAL A 62 10.19 2.80 3.02
C VAL A 62 9.84 4.15 3.65
N PRO A 63 9.80 4.28 4.99
CA PRO A 63 9.54 5.57 5.63
C PRO A 63 10.57 6.62 5.19
N ALA A 64 10.16 7.89 5.16
CA ALA A 64 11.02 9.00 4.76
C ALA A 64 12.30 9.12 5.59
N ARG A 65 12.31 8.53 6.80
CA ARG A 65 13.50 8.27 7.61
C ARG A 65 13.66 6.76 7.76
N PRO A 66 14.76 6.16 7.27
CA PRO A 66 15.02 4.74 7.48
C PRO A 66 15.16 4.47 8.98
N VAL A 67 14.40 3.51 9.50
CA VAL A 67 14.46 3.07 10.90
C VAL A 67 14.70 1.57 10.96
N ASP A 68 15.51 1.14 11.92
CA ASP A 68 15.82 -0.24 12.21
C ASP A 68 15.25 -0.60 13.59
N ARG A 69 14.56 -1.74 13.68
CA ARG A 69 14.06 -2.29 14.94
C ARG A 69 15.18 -3.01 15.68
N LEU A 70 15.43 -2.60 16.92
CA LEU A 70 16.43 -3.19 17.79
C LEU A 70 15.84 -4.31 18.65
N TYR A 71 16.50 -5.46 18.62
CA TYR A 71 16.23 -6.62 19.45
C TYR A 71 17.41 -6.90 20.37
N VAL A 72 17.13 -7.24 21.63
CA VAL A 72 18.15 -7.56 22.64
C VAL A 72 17.76 -8.80 23.45
N ASP A 73 18.72 -9.39 24.17
CA ASP A 73 18.46 -10.43 25.16
C ASP A 73 17.34 -10.01 26.12
N ARG A 74 16.28 -10.82 26.18
CA ARG A 74 15.10 -10.56 27.01
C ARG A 74 15.44 -10.36 28.48
N SER A 75 16.47 -11.02 28.99
CA SER A 75 16.89 -10.88 30.40
C SER A 75 17.49 -9.50 30.72
N HIS A 76 17.98 -8.80 29.70
CA HIS A 76 18.65 -7.49 29.80
C HIS A 76 17.85 -6.34 29.16
N LEU A 77 16.56 -6.56 28.90
CA LEU A 77 15.69 -5.61 28.21
C LEU A 77 15.64 -4.24 28.91
N THR A 78 15.46 -4.22 30.23
CA THR A 78 15.38 -2.96 31.00
C THR A 78 16.67 -2.14 30.86
N THR A 79 17.82 -2.78 31.05
CA THR A 79 19.13 -2.14 30.89
C THR A 79 19.34 -1.59 29.48
N ALA A 80 18.91 -2.33 28.45
CA ALA A 80 19.00 -1.86 27.06
C ALA A 80 18.08 -0.66 26.78
N ARG A 81 16.90 -0.60 27.39
CA ARG A 81 16.00 0.58 27.31
C ARG A 81 16.61 1.80 27.98
N ASP A 82 17.27 1.63 29.11
CA ASP A 82 17.93 2.73 29.82
C ASP A 82 19.05 3.31 28.96
N TYR A 83 19.89 2.46 28.35
CA TYR A 83 20.92 2.91 27.40
C TYR A 83 20.35 3.60 26.17
N LEU A 84 19.24 3.09 25.62
CA LEU A 84 18.56 3.74 24.49
C LEU A 84 18.03 5.13 24.88
N THR A 85 17.46 5.27 26.07
CA THR A 85 16.93 6.55 26.57
C THR A 85 18.06 7.55 26.78
N GLN A 86 19.15 7.13 27.45
CA GLN A 86 20.32 7.96 27.67
C GLN A 86 20.95 8.43 26.35
N LEU A 87 21.08 7.52 25.37
CA LEU A 87 21.65 7.87 24.07
C LEU A 87 20.69 8.74 23.25
N SER A 88 19.38 8.59 23.40
CA SER A 88 18.38 9.45 22.76
C SER A 88 18.44 10.87 23.32
N ASP A 89 18.62 11.03 24.63
CA ASP A 89 18.79 12.34 25.28
C ASP A 89 20.10 13.02 24.86
N GLU A 90 21.17 12.25 24.63
CA GLU A 90 22.48 12.77 24.20
C GLU A 90 22.57 13.02 22.68
N SER A 91 21.81 12.26 21.89
CA SER A 91 21.79 12.34 20.43
C SER A 91 20.65 13.21 19.89
N ALA A 92 19.69 13.63 20.73
CA ALA A 92 18.71 14.63 20.34
C ALA A 92 19.48 15.92 20.00
N PRO A 93 19.59 16.31 18.71
CA PRO A 93 20.07 17.65 18.42
C PRO A 93 19.11 18.59 19.13
N GLU A 94 19.66 19.51 19.94
CA GLU A 94 18.96 20.60 20.62
C GLU A 94 17.73 20.96 19.82
N GLN A 95 16.57 20.49 20.29
CA GLN A 95 15.33 20.59 19.55
C GLN A 95 15.21 22.04 19.14
N PRO A 96 15.21 22.37 17.82
CA PRO A 96 15.02 23.75 17.42
C PRO A 96 13.78 24.23 18.16
N PRO A 97 13.83 25.40 18.83
CA PRO A 97 12.71 25.86 19.64
C PRO A 97 11.47 25.64 18.80
N ALA A 98 10.50 24.88 19.36
CA ALA A 98 9.31 24.43 18.64
C ALA A 98 8.87 25.59 17.76
N ARG A 99 9.10 25.47 16.44
CA ARG A 99 8.74 26.55 15.51
C ARG A 99 7.29 26.81 15.83
N ASP A 100 6.96 28.03 16.25
CA ASP A 100 5.59 28.43 16.57
C ASP A 100 4.71 27.80 15.49
N GLU A 101 3.96 26.73 15.86
CA GLU A 101 3.18 26.00 14.89
C GLU A 101 2.23 27.04 14.31
N PRO A 102 2.31 27.31 12.99
CA PRO A 102 1.50 28.35 12.41
C PRO A 102 0.04 27.98 12.71
N ASP A 103 -0.75 28.96 13.11
CA ASP A 103 -2.17 28.75 13.41
C ASP A 103 -2.82 28.09 12.20
N ILE A 104 -3.09 26.79 12.34
CA ILE A 104 -3.50 25.92 11.24
C ILE A 104 -4.81 26.46 10.65
N ASP A 105 -5.70 26.97 11.49
CA ASP A 105 -6.97 27.54 11.05
C ASP A 105 -6.76 28.84 10.26
N ALA A 106 -5.81 29.68 10.67
CA ALA A 106 -5.46 30.90 9.94
C ALA A 106 -4.79 30.60 8.58
N GLU A 107 -3.92 29.59 8.51
CA GLU A 107 -3.28 29.17 7.27
C GLU A 107 -4.30 28.52 6.31
N TRP A 108 -5.20 27.69 6.81
CA TRP A 108 -6.32 27.14 6.03
C TRP A 108 -7.24 28.25 5.51
N ALA A 109 -7.58 29.23 6.34
CA ALA A 109 -8.38 30.37 5.92
C ALA A 109 -7.70 31.16 4.79
N ARG A 110 -6.36 31.29 4.82
CA ARG A 110 -5.60 31.93 3.74
C ARG A 110 -5.68 31.15 2.43
N ILE A 111 -5.55 29.83 2.48
CA ILE A 111 -5.67 28.96 1.30
C ILE A 111 -7.07 29.06 0.69
N VAL A 112 -8.12 28.98 1.53
CA VAL A 112 -9.52 29.09 1.08
C VAL A 112 -9.80 30.47 0.50
N ALA A 113 -9.32 31.54 1.14
CA ALA A 113 -9.45 32.90 0.61
C ALA A 113 -8.74 33.08 -0.73
N GLY A 114 -7.60 32.41 -0.93
CA GLY A 114 -6.84 32.43 -2.18
C GLY A 114 -7.47 31.62 -3.32
N PHE A 115 -8.41 30.71 -3.05
CA PHE A 115 -8.96 29.78 -4.05
C PHE A 115 -9.65 30.46 -5.23
N HIS A 116 -10.27 31.62 -5.01
CA HIS A 116 -10.92 32.40 -6.08
C HIS A 116 -9.99 33.37 -6.80
N THR A 117 -8.71 33.42 -6.41
CA THR A 117 -7.72 34.24 -7.10
C THR A 117 -7.22 33.47 -8.31
N THR A 118 -7.53 33.95 -9.51
CA THR A 118 -6.97 33.42 -10.76
C THR A 118 -5.45 33.64 -10.72
N SER A 119 -4.68 32.55 -10.69
CA SER A 119 -3.22 32.62 -10.88
C SER A 119 -2.92 33.09 -12.30
N SER A 120 -1.94 33.97 -12.45
CA SER A 120 -1.45 34.38 -13.77
C SER A 120 -0.87 33.15 -14.49
N THR A 121 -1.27 32.95 -15.75
CA THR A 121 -0.90 31.81 -16.61
C THR A 121 0.60 31.55 -16.73
N ASP A 122 1.43 32.55 -16.46
CA ASP A 122 2.89 32.45 -16.53
C ASP A 122 3.55 31.88 -15.25
N ASP A 123 2.81 31.75 -14.15
CA ASP A 123 3.36 31.37 -12.84
C ASP A 123 2.81 30.01 -12.39
N HIS A 124 3.13 29.00 -13.19
CA HIS A 124 2.75 27.62 -12.94
C HIS A 124 4.00 26.77 -12.65
N PRO A 125 3.95 25.89 -11.63
CA PRO A 125 5.11 25.05 -11.26
C PRO A 125 5.37 23.90 -12.25
N TRP A 126 4.47 23.70 -13.22
CA TRP A 126 4.59 22.71 -14.29
C TRP A 126 5.22 23.30 -15.56
N PRO A 127 5.92 22.48 -16.36
CA PRO A 127 6.62 22.96 -17.56
C PRO A 127 5.66 23.48 -18.62
N ALA A 128 6.08 24.51 -19.35
CA ALA A 128 5.26 25.21 -20.36
C ALA A 128 4.71 24.32 -21.48
N SER A 129 5.30 23.14 -21.70
CA SER A 129 4.80 22.15 -22.67
C SER A 129 3.45 21.54 -22.29
N GLU A 130 3.03 21.65 -21.03
CA GLU A 130 1.75 21.13 -20.54
C GLU A 130 0.63 22.17 -20.56
N ASN A 131 0.91 23.41 -20.97
CA ASN A 131 -0.12 24.43 -21.13
C ASN A 131 -0.98 24.13 -22.36
N VAL A 132 -2.30 24.05 -22.16
CA VAL A 132 -3.28 23.90 -23.25
C VAL A 132 -3.62 25.29 -23.77
N GLU A 133 -3.41 25.54 -25.07
CA GLU A 133 -3.85 26.78 -25.71
C GLU A 133 -5.38 26.87 -25.69
N GLU A 134 -5.92 27.86 -24.97
CA GLU A 134 -7.35 28.14 -24.95
C GLU A 134 -7.75 28.66 -26.34
N ARG A 135 -8.50 27.86 -27.09
CA ARG A 135 -8.92 28.21 -28.45
C ARG A 135 -10.08 29.20 -28.34
N ASP A 136 -9.86 30.46 -28.72
CA ASP A 136 -10.93 31.43 -28.93
C ASP A 136 -11.95 30.86 -29.94
N GLU A 137 -13.12 30.46 -29.46
CA GLU A 137 -14.24 29.99 -30.28
C GLU A 137 -14.74 31.15 -31.18
N PRO A 138 -14.62 31.06 -32.52
CA PRO A 138 -15.21 32.06 -33.39
C PRO A 138 -16.69 31.74 -33.56
N THR A 139 -17.54 32.67 -33.14
CA THR A 139 -18.98 32.68 -33.40
C THR A 139 -19.29 32.36 -34.87
N ALA A 140 -20.15 31.37 -35.08
CA ALA A 140 -20.56 30.86 -36.37
C ALA A 140 -21.10 31.96 -37.32
N GLY A 141 -20.54 32.01 -38.53
CA GLY A 141 -21.06 32.79 -39.67
C GLY A 141 -20.90 32.01 -40.99
N PRO A 142 -21.83 32.10 -41.95
CA PRO A 142 -21.95 31.11 -43.02
C PRO A 142 -20.89 31.29 -44.13
N LEU A 143 -20.33 30.13 -44.49
CA LEU A 143 -19.50 29.80 -45.66
C LEU A 143 -19.61 30.76 -46.86
N ALA A 144 -18.50 31.41 -47.21
CA ALA A 144 -18.24 31.94 -48.55
C ALA A 144 -16.86 31.50 -49.02
N ARG A 145 -16.84 30.66 -50.06
CA ARG A 145 -15.66 30.26 -50.83
C ARG A 145 -15.08 31.48 -51.57
N SER A 146 -13.77 31.68 -51.48
CA SER A 146 -12.96 32.18 -52.59
C SER A 146 -11.52 31.77 -52.37
N GLY A 147 -10.97 31.04 -53.36
CA GLY A 147 -9.56 30.70 -53.41
C GLY A 147 -8.73 31.84 -53.96
N ALA A 148 -7.44 31.81 -53.64
CA ALA A 148 -6.36 32.30 -54.48
C ALA A 148 -5.03 31.72 -53.94
N ASP A 149 -4.38 30.91 -54.78
CA ASP A 149 -2.95 30.61 -54.71
C ASP A 149 -2.14 31.90 -54.88
N GLU A 150 -1.10 32.09 -54.06
CA GLU A 150 0.22 32.55 -54.53
C GLU A 150 1.30 32.31 -53.45
N PRO A 151 2.55 31.96 -53.83
CA PRO A 151 3.58 31.48 -52.91
C PRO A 151 4.74 32.47 -52.67
N GLY A 152 5.22 32.48 -51.41
CA GLY A 152 6.59 32.88 -51.00
C GLY A 152 6.71 34.21 -50.21
N PRO A 153 7.88 34.51 -49.56
CA PRO A 153 9.09 33.71 -49.35
C PRO A 153 9.57 33.61 -47.88
N THR A 154 10.40 32.58 -47.68
CA THR A 154 11.38 32.23 -46.63
C THR A 154 11.77 33.23 -45.53
N ALA A 155 11.66 32.80 -44.27
CA ALA A 155 12.63 32.93 -43.16
C ALA A 155 11.94 32.35 -41.91
N THR A 156 12.43 31.36 -41.16
CA THR A 156 13.76 31.23 -40.56
C THR A 156 13.87 29.79 -40.03
N ASP A 157 15.07 29.21 -40.08
CA ASP A 157 15.43 27.96 -39.41
C ASP A 157 14.96 27.94 -37.94
N VAL A 158 13.99 27.09 -37.63
CA VAL A 158 13.94 26.41 -36.34
C VAL A 158 13.76 24.95 -36.66
N ARG A 159 14.78 24.14 -36.37
CA ARG A 159 14.72 22.70 -36.51
C ARG A 159 13.60 22.17 -35.60
N ARG A 160 12.41 22.00 -36.18
CA ARG A 160 11.24 21.43 -35.54
C ARG A 160 11.63 20.02 -35.10
N LEU A 161 11.81 19.80 -33.79
CA LEU A 161 11.96 18.45 -33.25
C LEU A 161 10.70 17.67 -33.64
N PRO A 162 10.82 16.40 -34.05
CA PRO A 162 9.66 15.60 -34.43
C PRO A 162 8.70 15.57 -33.25
N SER A 163 7.47 16.03 -33.49
CA SER A 163 6.37 15.85 -32.55
C SER A 163 6.17 14.35 -32.35
N ALA A 164 5.78 13.91 -31.16
CA ALA A 164 5.55 12.50 -30.85
C ALA A 164 4.58 11.79 -31.82
N THR A 165 3.74 12.57 -32.51
CA THR A 165 2.84 12.14 -33.58
C THR A 165 3.54 11.72 -34.88
N ASP A 166 4.73 12.25 -35.18
CA ASP A 166 5.52 11.86 -36.36
C ASP A 166 6.23 10.51 -36.17
N ILE A 167 6.47 10.10 -34.92
CA ILE A 167 7.12 8.82 -34.57
C ILE A 167 6.12 7.67 -34.60
N SER A 168 4.83 7.94 -34.33
CA SER A 168 3.78 6.91 -34.28
C SER A 168 2.98 6.77 -35.58
N GLY A 169 3.22 7.62 -36.59
CA GLY A 169 2.47 7.57 -37.86
C GLY A 169 1.00 7.98 -37.74
N ILE A 170 0.62 8.70 -36.67
CA ILE A 170 -0.77 9.10 -36.39
C ILE A 170 -0.94 10.57 -36.81
N SER A 171 -1.55 10.80 -37.96
CA SER A 171 -1.85 12.12 -38.50
C SER A 171 -3.20 12.62 -37.98
N VAL A 172 -3.17 13.56 -37.02
CA VAL A 172 -4.37 14.30 -36.59
C VAL A 172 -4.40 15.62 -37.37
N GLY A 173 -5.26 15.69 -38.37
CA GLY A 173 -5.07 16.52 -39.56
C GLY A 173 -5.04 18.05 -39.36
N ARG A 174 -4.07 18.69 -40.05
CA ARG A 174 -4.27 19.94 -40.80
C ARG A 174 -3.42 19.86 -42.07
N GLY A 175 -3.98 19.23 -43.11
CA GLY A 175 -3.35 19.12 -44.44
C GLY A 175 -3.19 17.71 -45.02
N ALA A 176 -4.01 16.75 -44.61
CA ALA A 176 -4.03 15.42 -45.23
C ALA A 176 -4.60 15.50 -46.65
N ARG A 177 -3.94 14.84 -47.61
CA ARG A 177 -4.45 14.64 -48.96
C ARG A 177 -5.79 13.86 -48.89
N PRO A 178 -6.74 14.09 -49.81
CA PRO A 178 -8.09 13.50 -49.71
C PRO A 178 -8.17 11.97 -49.79
N ASP A 179 -7.06 11.27 -50.12
CA ASP A 179 -7.10 9.86 -50.54
C ASP A 179 -6.33 8.88 -49.61
N GLU A 180 -5.99 9.27 -48.37
CA GLU A 180 -5.41 8.33 -47.40
C GLU A 180 -6.42 8.03 -46.27
N PRO A 181 -6.75 6.75 -46.00
CA PRO A 181 -7.70 6.38 -44.95
C PRO A 181 -7.09 6.74 -43.59
N SER A 182 -7.75 7.66 -42.89
CA SER A 182 -7.30 8.12 -41.58
C SER A 182 -7.52 7.03 -40.53
N LEU A 183 -6.68 6.98 -39.49
CA LEU A 183 -6.86 6.03 -38.39
C LEU A 183 -8.14 6.24 -37.59
N LEU A 184 -8.75 7.43 -37.70
CA LEU A 184 -10.07 7.73 -37.16
C LEU A 184 -11.18 7.00 -37.94
N ASP A 185 -11.03 6.84 -39.25
CA ASP A 185 -11.95 6.08 -40.12
C ASP A 185 -11.88 4.58 -39.79
N GLY A 186 -10.69 4.09 -39.44
CA GLY A 186 -10.51 2.77 -38.84
C GLY A 186 -11.27 2.60 -37.53
N LEU A 187 -11.18 3.59 -36.62
CA LEU A 187 -11.85 3.58 -35.31
C LEU A 187 -13.38 3.63 -35.41
N ASP A 188 -13.94 4.39 -36.34
CA ASP A 188 -15.38 4.44 -36.59
C ASP A 188 -15.91 3.17 -37.28
N THR A 189 -15.05 2.42 -37.97
CA THR A 189 -15.39 1.14 -38.62
C THR A 189 -15.13 -0.07 -37.72
N PHE A 190 -14.43 0.08 -36.59
CA PHE A 190 -14.24 -0.99 -35.59
C PHE A 190 -15.59 -1.33 -34.93
N GLY A 191 -16.28 -2.35 -35.46
CA GLY A 191 -17.57 -2.83 -34.96
C GLY A 191 -18.71 -2.76 -35.97
N ALA A 192 -18.59 -1.97 -37.03
CA ALA A 192 -19.68 -1.70 -37.96
C ALA A 192 -19.92 -2.83 -38.99
N ASP A 193 -18.88 -3.60 -39.30
CA ASP A 193 -18.89 -4.70 -40.29
C ASP A 193 -18.50 -6.06 -39.66
N LEU A 194 -18.75 -6.28 -38.37
CA LEU A 194 -18.73 -7.65 -37.88
C LEU A 194 -19.97 -8.36 -38.44
N PRO A 195 -19.84 -9.61 -38.95
CA PRO A 195 -21.01 -10.43 -39.18
C PRO A 195 -21.83 -10.45 -37.89
N ASP A 196 -23.15 -10.30 -37.97
CA ASP A 196 -24.05 -10.73 -36.90
C ASP A 196 -23.81 -12.24 -36.75
N ASP A 197 -22.81 -12.62 -35.97
CA ASP A 197 -22.64 -13.99 -35.54
C ASP A 197 -23.91 -14.30 -34.73
N GLU A 198 -24.79 -15.15 -35.26
CA GLU A 198 -26.06 -15.57 -34.63
C GLU A 198 -25.84 -16.32 -33.30
N ASP A 199 -24.62 -16.33 -32.78
CA ASP A 199 -24.13 -16.92 -31.54
C ASP A 199 -23.96 -15.86 -30.44
N ASP A 200 -25.00 -15.03 -30.21
CA ASP A 200 -25.12 -14.11 -29.04
C ASP A 200 -25.04 -14.86 -27.68
N ASP A 201 -24.97 -16.20 -27.70
CA ASP A 201 -24.84 -17.09 -26.56
C ASP A 201 -23.39 -17.37 -26.14
N GLU A 202 -22.38 -16.82 -26.83
CA GLU A 202 -20.95 -16.99 -26.51
C GLU A 202 -20.44 -16.02 -25.43
N GLY A 203 -21.34 -15.36 -24.71
CA GLY A 203 -21.01 -14.52 -23.57
C GLY A 203 -20.34 -15.31 -22.44
N TYR A 204 -19.23 -14.80 -21.90
CA TYR A 204 -18.59 -15.38 -20.72
C TYR A 204 -19.55 -15.38 -19.53
N HIS A 205 -20.11 -16.54 -19.21
CA HIS A 205 -20.83 -16.76 -17.97
C HIS A 205 -19.81 -17.03 -16.87
N PRO A 206 -19.68 -16.15 -15.87
CA PRO A 206 -18.78 -16.41 -14.77
C PRO A 206 -19.18 -17.72 -14.10
N PRO A 207 -18.21 -18.58 -13.76
CA PRO A 207 -18.51 -19.81 -13.06
C PRO A 207 -19.29 -19.47 -11.78
N PRO A 208 -20.27 -20.30 -11.40
CA PRO A 208 -21.01 -20.06 -10.18
C PRO A 208 -20.03 -19.91 -9.01
N PRO A 209 -20.29 -18.96 -8.09
CA PRO A 209 -19.39 -18.71 -6.98
C PRO A 209 -19.18 -20.00 -6.19
N PRO A 210 -17.95 -20.25 -5.69
CA PRO A 210 -17.67 -21.44 -4.89
C PRO A 210 -18.63 -21.50 -3.69
N PRO A 211 -19.08 -22.70 -3.29
CA PRO A 211 -20.03 -22.83 -2.19
C PRO A 211 -19.43 -22.30 -0.88
N LEU A 212 -20.28 -21.69 -0.04
CA LEU A 212 -19.86 -21.17 1.26
C LEU A 212 -19.26 -22.29 2.15
N PRO A 213 -18.25 -21.96 2.97
CA PRO A 213 -17.63 -22.92 3.88
C PRO A 213 -18.67 -23.48 4.85
N ARG A 214 -18.77 -24.81 4.92
CA ARG A 214 -19.70 -25.50 5.82
C ARG A 214 -19.16 -25.40 7.24
N ILE A 215 -19.97 -24.89 8.18
CA ILE A 215 -19.60 -24.85 9.60
C ILE A 215 -19.43 -26.30 10.09
N SER A 216 -18.24 -26.65 10.59
CA SER A 216 -17.96 -28.00 11.09
C SER A 216 -18.76 -28.28 12.36
N LYS A 217 -19.16 -29.54 12.57
CA LYS A 217 -19.87 -29.98 13.78
C LYS A 217 -19.08 -29.63 15.06
N TYR A 218 -17.75 -29.68 14.98
CA TYR A 218 -16.85 -29.34 16.08
C TYR A 218 -16.86 -27.85 16.42
N ALA A 219 -16.95 -26.96 15.41
CA ALA A 219 -17.10 -25.53 15.66
C ALA A 219 -18.41 -25.23 16.40
N VAL A 220 -19.50 -25.91 16.01
CA VAL A 220 -20.80 -25.79 16.70
C VAL A 220 -20.70 -26.25 18.15
N VAL A 221 -20.03 -27.38 18.41
CA VAL A 221 -19.82 -27.90 19.79
C VAL A 221 -18.96 -26.94 20.62
N GLY A 222 -17.88 -26.39 20.05
CA GLY A 222 -17.04 -25.41 20.74
C GLY A 222 -17.80 -24.13 21.10
N VAL A 223 -18.58 -23.58 20.17
CA VAL A 223 -19.43 -22.41 20.41
C VAL A 223 -20.50 -22.72 21.47
N LEU A 224 -21.17 -23.87 21.38
CA LEU A 224 -22.16 -24.28 22.37
C LEU A 224 -21.55 -24.40 23.77
N GLY A 225 -20.35 -24.97 23.88
CA GLY A 225 -19.60 -25.07 25.14
C GLY A 225 -19.29 -23.69 25.74
N VAL A 226 -18.85 -22.74 24.92
CA VAL A 226 -18.61 -21.35 25.36
C VAL A 226 -19.90 -20.69 25.84
N VAL A 227 -21.00 -20.81 25.09
CA VAL A 227 -22.30 -20.19 25.44
C VAL A 227 -22.85 -20.79 26.74
N ILE A 228 -22.85 -22.12 26.87
CA ILE A 228 -23.33 -22.81 28.08
C ILE A 228 -22.45 -22.46 29.28
N GLY A 229 -21.13 -22.49 29.11
CA GLY A 229 -20.20 -22.13 30.18
C GLY A 229 -20.38 -20.68 30.64
N PHE A 230 -20.57 -19.75 29.70
CA PHE A 230 -20.81 -18.33 29.98
C PHE A 230 -22.15 -18.11 30.70
N ALA A 231 -23.21 -18.82 30.27
CA ALA A 231 -24.50 -18.77 30.94
C ALA A 231 -24.41 -19.28 32.40
N LEU A 232 -23.71 -20.41 32.63
CA LEU A 232 -23.50 -20.93 33.98
C LEU A 232 -22.63 -20.03 34.84
N PHE A 233 -21.64 -19.36 34.25
CA PHE A 233 -20.78 -18.40 34.93
C PHE A 233 -21.56 -17.16 35.39
N LEU A 234 -22.47 -16.63 34.56
CA LEU A 234 -23.27 -15.45 34.88
C LEU A 234 -24.46 -15.78 35.80
N PHE A 235 -25.08 -16.95 35.63
CA PHE A 235 -26.26 -17.40 36.35
C PHE A 235 -25.99 -18.68 37.14
N PRO A 236 -25.17 -18.64 38.21
CA PRO A 236 -24.82 -19.84 38.96
C PRO A 236 -26.00 -20.43 39.76
N TRP A 237 -27.11 -19.71 39.85
CA TRP A 237 -28.35 -20.17 40.49
C TRP A 237 -29.20 -21.08 39.58
N LEU A 238 -28.83 -21.24 38.29
CA LEU A 238 -29.55 -22.06 37.32
C LEU A 238 -29.47 -23.57 37.64
N LEU A 239 -28.46 -23.96 38.43
CA LEU A 239 -28.29 -25.32 38.93
C LEU A 239 -28.46 -25.34 40.45
N PRO A 240 -29.20 -26.31 41.03
CA PRO A 240 -29.35 -26.48 42.47
C PRO A 240 -28.11 -27.13 43.12
N VAL A 241 -26.93 -26.58 42.83
CA VAL A 241 -25.61 -27.06 43.29
C VAL A 241 -24.89 -25.90 43.98
N ASP A 242 -23.81 -26.19 44.70
CA ASP A 242 -22.97 -25.16 45.32
C ASP A 242 -22.51 -24.10 44.29
N ARG A 243 -22.69 -22.83 44.66
CA ARG A 243 -22.41 -21.68 43.77
C ARG A 243 -20.97 -21.70 43.26
N SER A 244 -20.01 -22.07 44.12
CA SER A 244 -18.59 -22.09 43.75
C SER A 244 -18.31 -23.20 42.73
N ALA A 245 -18.95 -24.35 42.86
CA ALA A 245 -18.86 -25.44 41.89
C ALA A 245 -19.44 -25.03 40.54
N VAL A 246 -20.63 -24.41 40.51
CA VAL A 246 -21.26 -23.96 39.25
C VAL A 246 -20.39 -22.92 38.53
N THR A 247 -19.82 -21.95 39.26
CA THR A 247 -18.91 -20.97 38.67
C THR A 247 -17.63 -21.61 38.12
N LEU A 248 -17.08 -22.61 38.81
CA LEU A 248 -15.90 -23.35 38.35
C LEU A 248 -16.22 -24.11 37.07
N PHE A 249 -17.33 -24.84 37.01
CA PHE A 249 -17.77 -25.56 35.81
C PHE A 249 -18.09 -24.61 34.66
N GLY A 250 -18.71 -23.46 34.92
CA GLY A 250 -18.95 -22.42 33.93
C GLY A 250 -17.65 -21.91 33.31
N PHE A 251 -16.70 -21.48 34.15
CA PHE A 251 -15.39 -21.00 33.69
C PHE A 251 -14.61 -22.08 32.92
N THR A 252 -14.58 -23.31 33.44
CA THR A 252 -13.87 -24.43 32.80
C THR A 252 -14.51 -24.80 31.47
N GLY A 253 -15.84 -24.75 31.36
CA GLY A 253 -16.58 -24.96 30.12
C GLY A 253 -16.29 -23.91 29.06
N ILE A 254 -16.20 -22.62 29.44
CA ILE A 254 -15.79 -21.54 28.52
C ILE A 254 -14.38 -21.82 28.00
N LEU A 255 -13.44 -22.11 28.90
CA LEU A 255 -12.05 -22.36 28.53
C LEU A 255 -11.92 -23.58 27.61
N ALA A 256 -12.62 -24.68 27.91
CA ALA A 256 -12.60 -25.89 27.09
C ALA A 256 -13.20 -25.65 25.69
N GLY A 257 -14.31 -24.92 25.60
CA GLY A 257 -14.92 -24.54 24.32
C GLY A 257 -14.00 -23.65 23.48
N PHE A 258 -13.34 -22.68 24.11
CA PHE A 258 -12.36 -21.80 23.45
C PHE A 258 -11.14 -22.58 22.95
N VAL A 259 -10.57 -23.47 23.76
CA VAL A 259 -9.45 -24.34 23.34
C VAL A 259 -9.84 -25.24 22.18
N THR A 260 -11.06 -25.77 22.17
CA THR A 260 -11.58 -26.58 21.05
C THR A 260 -11.69 -25.76 19.76
N LEU A 261 -12.12 -24.50 19.85
CA LEU A 261 -12.15 -23.56 18.72
C LEU A 261 -10.74 -23.26 18.18
N ILE A 262 -9.76 -22.99 19.05
CA ILE A 262 -8.37 -22.77 18.66
C ILE A 262 -7.77 -24.01 18.01
N TRP A 263 -7.98 -25.18 18.61
CA TRP A 263 -7.41 -26.41 18.09
C TRP A 263 -7.99 -26.74 16.70
N ARG A 264 -9.27 -26.40 16.44
CA ARG A 264 -9.86 -26.47 15.11
C ARG A 264 -9.29 -25.44 14.13
N LEU A 265 -8.93 -24.25 14.61
CA LEU A 265 -8.33 -23.20 13.76
C LEU A 265 -6.88 -23.54 13.38
N ARG A 266 -6.24 -24.46 14.10
CA ARG A 266 -4.95 -24.98 13.71
C ARG A 266 -5.12 -25.77 12.41
N PRO A 267 -4.46 -25.38 11.30
CA PRO A 267 -4.49 -26.15 10.08
C PRO A 267 -3.97 -27.56 10.40
N GLY A 268 -4.82 -28.56 10.24
CA GLY A 268 -4.45 -29.96 10.21
C GLY A 268 -4.34 -30.36 8.75
N ASP A 269 -3.32 -31.16 8.45
CA ASP A 269 -2.90 -31.62 7.12
C ASP A 269 -3.95 -32.51 6.42
N GLU A 270 -5.12 -31.97 6.10
CA GLU A 270 -6.19 -32.68 5.35
C GLU A 270 -6.29 -32.19 3.88
N ASP A 271 -5.27 -31.49 3.38
CA ASP A 271 -5.15 -31.09 1.96
C ASP A 271 -4.37 -32.13 1.10
N GLU A 272 -4.04 -33.30 1.63
CA GLU A 272 -3.18 -34.29 0.94
C GLU A 272 -3.90 -35.17 -0.12
N ASP A 273 -5.23 -35.08 -0.28
CA ASP A 273 -6.00 -35.93 -1.20
C ASP A 273 -6.74 -35.15 -2.32
N ASP A 274 -6.15 -34.10 -2.90
CA ASP A 274 -6.60 -33.58 -4.21
C ASP A 274 -5.50 -33.73 -5.28
N PRO A 275 -5.39 -34.90 -5.95
CA PRO A 275 -4.36 -35.15 -6.95
C PRO A 275 -4.55 -34.41 -8.29
N ASP A 276 -5.54 -33.51 -8.43
CA ASP A 276 -5.95 -32.96 -9.74
C ASP A 276 -5.94 -31.42 -9.83
N ASN A 277 -5.05 -30.74 -9.10
CA ASN A 277 -4.83 -29.30 -9.26
C ASN A 277 -3.38 -28.97 -9.65
N GLY A 278 -2.93 -29.62 -10.71
CA GLY A 278 -1.73 -29.25 -11.45
C GLY A 278 -2.09 -28.20 -12.51
N ALA A 279 -1.57 -26.99 -12.36
CA ALA A 279 -1.69 -25.88 -13.27
C ALA A 279 -1.57 -26.27 -14.76
N VAL A 280 -2.49 -25.78 -15.59
CA VAL A 280 -2.33 -25.77 -17.05
C VAL A 280 -1.75 -24.42 -17.43
N VAL A 281 -0.49 -24.43 -17.91
CA VAL A 281 0.18 -23.34 -18.62
C VAL A 281 -0.37 -23.18 -20.03
#